data_AF-A0A916YYN3-F1
#
_entry.id   AF-A0A916YYN3-F1
#
_cell.length_a   1.000
_cell.length_b   1.000
_cell.length_c   1.000
_cell.angle_alpha   90.00
_cell.angle_beta   90.00
_cell.angle_gamma   90.00
#
_symmetry.space_group_name_H-M   'P 1'
#
loop_
_entity.id
_entity.type
_entity.pdbx_description
1 polymer ?
#
loop_
_entity_poly.entity_id
_entity_poly.type
_entity_poly.pdbx_seq_one_letter_code
_entity_poly.pdbx_strand_id
1 'polypeptide(L)'
;MENNTAKKISMVLLCIWWGAFTFYSGVVINVGMQVLGSHTEMGFITQAVTNYLNFISLPIFAFAAYAFRAEKRFFIAAIFLVLLQVVLFFVHFKLDKLLDFGQRVVLNKAVFYSLHRIYLWTSTVIWLIVSGILLLMIKKK
;
A
#
# COMPACT_ATOMS: atom_id res chain seq x y z
N MET A 1 -23.90 -7.68 -17.83
CA MET A 1 -23.01 -6.70 -18.48
C MET A 1 -22.28 -5.80 -17.48
N GLU A 2 -22.98 -5.22 -16.51
CA GLU A 2 -22.43 -4.28 -15.50
C GLU A 2 -21.18 -4.80 -14.75
N ASN A 3 -21.18 -6.08 -14.39
CA ASN A 3 -20.05 -6.71 -13.68
C ASN A 3 -18.75 -6.76 -14.52
N ASN A 4 -18.84 -6.81 -15.86
CA ASN A 4 -17.64 -6.87 -16.71
C ASN A 4 -16.94 -5.51 -16.78
N THR A 5 -17.71 -4.42 -16.82
CA THR A 5 -17.18 -3.05 -16.78
C THR A 5 -16.51 -2.77 -15.42
N ALA A 6 -17.17 -3.13 -14.31
CA ALA A 6 -16.59 -2.97 -12.96
C ALA A 6 -15.24 -3.70 -12.81
N LYS A 7 -15.11 -4.92 -13.35
CA LYS A 7 -13.84 -5.67 -13.36
C LYS A 7 -12.74 -4.96 -14.14
N LYS A 8 -13.05 -4.45 -15.33
CA LYS A 8 -12.07 -3.71 -16.15
C LYS A 8 -11.58 -2.45 -15.42
N ILE A 9 -12.50 -1.68 -14.82
CA ILE A 9 -12.17 -0.51 -14.00
C ILE A 9 -11.29 -0.92 -12.82
N SER A 10 -11.66 -1.98 -12.10
CA SER A 10 -10.88 -2.48 -10.98
C SER A 10 -9.46 -2.90 -11.40
N MET A 11 -9.31 -3.56 -12.55
CA MET A 11 -7.98 -3.90 -13.08
C MET A 11 -7.13 -2.66 -13.36
N VAL A 12 -7.72 -1.62 -13.97
CA VAL A 12 -7.01 -0.36 -14.23
C VAL A 12 -6.58 0.30 -12.91
N LEU A 13 -7.48 0.38 -11.93
CA LEU A 13 -7.17 0.94 -10.61
C LEU A 13 -6.06 0.16 -9.89
N LEU A 14 -6.10 -1.18 -9.95
CA LEU A 14 -5.06 -2.03 -9.37
C LEU A 14 -3.72 -1.87 -10.09
N CYS A 15 -3.70 -1.70 -11.42
CA CYS A 15 -2.48 -1.40 -12.16
C CYS A 15 -1.88 -0.04 -11.77
N ILE A 16 -2.72 1.01 -11.67
CA ILE A 16 -2.29 2.35 -11.23
C ILE A 16 -1.70 2.27 -9.83
N TRP A 17 -2.42 1.63 -8.90
CA TRP A 17 -1.95 1.44 -7.53
C TRP A 17 -0.63 0.66 -7.48
N TRP A 18 -0.54 -0.46 -8.20
CA TRP A 18 0.64 -1.31 -8.24
C TRP A 18 1.86 -0.56 -8.80
N GLY A 19 1.66 0.20 -9.88
CA GLY A 19 2.71 1.03 -10.48
C GLY A 19 3.17 2.15 -9.54
N ALA A 20 2.23 2.88 -8.92
CA ALA A 20 2.54 3.95 -7.98
C ALA A 20 3.33 3.42 -6.77
N PHE A 21 2.88 2.33 -6.14
CA PHE A 21 3.58 1.72 -5.00
C PHE A 21 4.98 1.24 -5.40
N THR A 22 5.10 0.53 -6.52
CA THR A 22 6.38 -0.06 -6.98
C THR A 22 7.38 1.03 -7.36
N PHE A 23 6.94 2.05 -8.10
CA PHE A 23 7.80 3.17 -8.47
C PHE A 23 8.24 3.97 -7.24
N TYR A 24 7.32 4.25 -6.32
CA TYR A 24 7.67 4.99 -5.12
C TYR A 24 8.68 4.24 -4.25
N SER A 25 8.39 2.98 -3.93
CA SER A 25 9.24 2.16 -3.06
C SER A 25 10.58 1.78 -3.70
N GLY A 26 10.59 1.48 -5.00
CA GLY A 26 11.79 1.04 -5.71
C GLY A 26 12.67 2.18 -6.23
N VAL A 27 12.09 3.34 -6.55
CA VAL A 27 12.82 4.44 -7.20
C VAL A 27 12.83 5.69 -6.32
N VAL A 28 11.66 6.22 -5.98
CA VAL A 28 11.56 7.53 -5.31
C VAL A 28 12.23 7.55 -3.95
N ILE A 29 12.06 6.50 -3.13
CA ILE A 29 12.72 6.41 -1.83
C ILE A 29 14.24 6.41 -2.00
N ASN A 30 14.77 5.63 -2.93
CA ASN A 30 16.21 5.52 -3.16
C ASN A 30 16.82 6.85 -3.65
N VAL A 31 16.19 7.47 -4.64
CA VAL A 31 16.63 8.78 -5.15
C VAL A 31 16.53 9.85 -4.06
N GLY A 32 15.43 9.88 -3.30
CA GLY A 32 15.23 10.83 -2.21
C GLY A 32 16.28 10.69 -1.11
N MET A 33 16.63 9.45 -0.72
CA MET A 33 17.72 9.21 0.25
C MET A 33 19.07 9.75 -0.26
N GLN A 34 19.37 9.57 -1.54
CA GLN A 34 20.61 10.07 -2.15
C GLN A 34 20.65 11.60 -2.19
N VAL A 35 19.54 12.24 -2.56
CA VAL A 35 19.45 13.70 -2.66
C VAL A 35 19.49 14.36 -1.28
N LEU A 36 18.80 13.80 -0.29
CA LEU A 36 18.70 14.37 1.06
C LEU A 36 19.89 14.02 1.95
N GLY A 37 20.66 12.98 1.60
CA GLY A 37 21.75 12.47 2.44
C GLY A 37 21.30 11.92 3.80
N SER A 38 19.99 11.70 4.00
CA SER A 38 19.41 11.30 5.30
C SER A 38 18.22 10.36 5.13
N HIS A 39 18.35 9.17 5.72
CA HIS A 39 17.25 8.20 5.82
C HIS A 39 16.09 8.74 6.65
N THR A 40 16.38 9.51 7.70
CA THR A 40 15.35 10.06 8.58
C THR A 40 14.50 11.09 7.86
N GLU A 41 15.13 12.04 7.16
CA GLU A 41 14.42 13.06 6.37
C GLU A 41 13.55 12.43 5.28
N MET A 42 14.09 11.45 4.54
CA MET A 42 13.30 10.70 3.57
C MET A 42 12.16 9.91 4.22
N GLY A 43 12.36 9.42 5.46
CA GLY A 43 11.32 8.76 6.25
C GLY A 43 10.12 9.67 6.54
N PHE A 44 10.35 10.96 6.81
CA PHE A 44 9.27 11.94 6.99
C PHE A 44 8.51 12.20 5.69
N ILE A 45 9.20 12.30 4.55
CA ILE A 45 8.54 12.38 3.23
C ILE A 45 7.72 11.12 2.96
N THR A 46 8.30 9.95 3.27
CA THR A 46 7.63 8.65 3.11
C THR A 46 6.38 8.55 3.97
N GLN A 47 6.42 9.06 5.20
CA GLN A 47 5.24 9.13 6.05
C GLN A 47 4.15 10.01 5.40
N ALA A 48 4.52 11.18 4.90
CA ALA A 48 3.55 12.10 4.29
C ALA A 48 2.89 11.48 3.04
N VAL A 49 3.67 10.82 2.18
CA VAL A 49 3.15 10.15 0.99
C VAL A 49 2.30 8.93 1.35
N THR A 50 2.70 8.16 2.36
CA THR A 50 1.95 6.96 2.76
C THR A 50 0.59 7.28 3.36
N ASN A 51 0.35 8.47 3.90
CA ASN A 51 -1.01 8.91 4.23
C ASN A 51 -1.94 8.85 3.01
N TYR A 52 -1.57 9.55 1.94
CA TYR A 52 -2.35 9.56 0.69
C TYR A 52 -2.52 8.15 0.14
N LEU A 53 -1.43 7.37 0.14
CA LEU A 53 -1.47 6.01 -0.37
C LEU A 53 -2.45 5.14 0.42
N ASN A 54 -2.39 5.17 1.76
CA ASN A 54 -3.30 4.40 2.60
C ASN A 54 -4.77 4.79 2.39
N PHE A 55 -5.07 6.10 2.29
CA PHE A 55 -6.42 6.59 2.04
C PHE A 55 -6.98 6.19 0.67
N ILE A 56 -6.15 6.19 -0.38
CA ILE A 56 -6.57 5.83 -1.73
C ILE A 56 -6.66 4.30 -1.90
N SER A 57 -5.80 3.54 -1.21
CA SER A 57 -5.76 2.07 -1.32
C SER A 57 -7.07 1.42 -0.85
N LEU A 58 -7.63 1.89 0.26
CA LEU A 58 -8.81 1.29 0.87
C LEU A 58 -10.04 1.26 -0.06
N PRO A 59 -10.48 2.37 -0.68
CA PRO A 59 -11.60 2.34 -1.62
C PRO A 59 -11.27 1.55 -2.89
N ILE A 60 -10.02 1.54 -3.37
CA ILE A 60 -9.62 0.72 -4.52
C ILE A 60 -9.82 -0.77 -4.20
N PHE A 61 -9.37 -1.24 -3.05
CA PHE A 61 -9.50 -2.65 -2.65
C PHE A 61 -10.94 -3.04 -2.34
N ALA A 62 -11.71 -2.15 -1.70
CA ALA A 62 -13.15 -2.36 -1.49
C ALA A 62 -13.91 -2.46 -2.82
N PHE A 63 -13.59 -1.59 -3.79
CA PHE A 63 -14.15 -1.66 -5.13
C PHE A 63 -13.73 -2.93 -5.86
N ALA A 64 -12.48 -3.40 -5.69
CA ALA A 64 -12.03 -4.67 -6.23
C ALA A 64 -12.82 -5.86 -5.67
N ALA A 65 -13.13 -5.86 -4.36
CA ALA A 65 -13.97 -6.89 -3.75
C ALA A 65 -15.38 -6.88 -4.37
N TYR A 66 -15.98 -5.69 -4.55
CA TYR A 66 -17.26 -5.56 -5.24
C TYR A 66 -17.19 -6.07 -6.69
N ALA A 67 -16.18 -5.67 -7.44
CA ALA A 67 -16.01 -6.01 -8.86
C ALA A 67 -15.76 -7.52 -9.08
N PHE A 68 -15.06 -8.18 -8.14
CA PHE A 68 -14.73 -9.60 -8.25
C PHE A 68 -15.67 -10.52 -7.47
N ARG A 69 -16.78 -10.02 -6.90
CA ARG A 69 -17.72 -10.79 -6.05
C ARG A 69 -18.24 -12.11 -6.64
N ALA A 70 -18.30 -12.22 -7.97
CA ALA A 70 -18.74 -13.44 -8.65
C ALA A 70 -17.61 -14.48 -8.84
N GLU A 71 -16.35 -14.12 -8.60
CA GLU A 71 -15.19 -14.99 -8.76
C GLU A 71 -14.53 -15.25 -7.41
N LYS A 72 -14.97 -16.33 -6.74
CA LYS A 72 -14.61 -16.66 -5.34
C LYS A 72 -13.13 -16.43 -5.01
N ARG A 73 -12.20 -16.89 -5.86
CA ARG A 73 -10.75 -16.72 -5.66
C ARG A 73 -10.34 -15.24 -5.58
N PHE A 74 -10.78 -14.41 -6.53
CA PHE A 74 -10.41 -12.99 -6.59
C PHE A 74 -11.16 -12.16 -5.56
N PHE A 75 -12.41 -12.54 -5.26
CA PHE A 75 -13.19 -11.94 -4.18
C PHE A 75 -12.48 -12.12 -2.83
N ILE A 76 -12.09 -13.36 -2.48
CA ILE A 76 -11.39 -13.64 -1.22
C ILE A 76 -10.07 -12.87 -1.15
N ALA A 77 -9.30 -12.84 -2.24
CA ALA A 77 -8.06 -12.06 -2.30
C ALA A 77 -8.29 -10.57 -2.06
N ALA A 78 -9.34 -9.99 -2.67
CA ALA A 78 -9.69 -8.58 -2.48
C ALA A 78 -10.18 -8.27 -1.05
N ILE A 79 -10.95 -9.17 -0.42
CA ILE A 79 -11.31 -9.02 1.00
C ILE A 79 -10.06 -9.04 1.88
N PHE A 80 -9.11 -9.92 1.59
CA PHE A 80 -7.85 -9.96 2.34
C PHE A 80 -7.02 -8.68 2.15
N LEU A 81 -7.01 -8.09 0.95
CA LEU A 81 -6.42 -6.76 0.72
C LEU A 81 -7.05 -5.67 1.58
N VAL A 82 -8.39 -5.64 1.70
CA VAL A 82 -9.09 -4.68 2.57
C VAL A 82 -8.66 -4.86 4.02
N LEU A 83 -8.63 -6.09 4.53
CA LEU A 83 -8.23 -6.37 5.90
C LEU A 83 -6.79 -5.94 6.19
N LEU A 84 -5.85 -6.27 5.30
CA LEU A 84 -4.45 -5.85 5.43
C LEU A 84 -4.30 -4.33 5.35
N GLN A 85 -5.09 -3.66 4.52
CA GLN A 85 -5.08 -2.21 4.39
C GLN A 85 -5.60 -1.52 5.66
N VAL A 86 -6.60 -2.09 6.31
CA VAL A 86 -7.07 -1.63 7.63
C VAL A 86 -5.96 -1.80 8.68
N VAL A 87 -5.25 -2.94 8.68
CA VAL A 87 -4.08 -3.14 9.55
C VAL A 87 -3.01 -2.07 9.31
N LEU A 88 -2.67 -1.78 8.05
CA LEU A 88 -1.71 -0.72 7.72
C LEU A 88 -2.17 0.65 8.25
N PHE A 89 -3.45 0.98 8.12
CA PHE A 89 -3.97 2.26 8.62
C PHE A 89 -3.74 2.41 10.14
N PHE A 90 -3.99 1.36 10.91
CA PHE A 90 -3.74 1.38 12.35
C PHE A 90 -2.25 1.39 12.70
N VAL A 91 -1.41 0.63 11.99
CA VAL A 91 0.03 0.61 12.22
C VAL A 91 0.65 1.97 11.87
N HIS A 92 0.22 2.59 10.77
CA HIS A 92 0.65 3.91 10.33
C HIS A 92 0.31 4.98 11.37
N PHE A 93 -0.93 5.01 11.85
CA PHE A 93 -1.33 5.93 12.93
C PHE A 93 -0.50 5.75 14.21
N LYS A 94 -0.08 4.52 14.54
CA LYS A 94 0.82 4.28 15.67
C LYS A 94 2.25 4.77 15.39
N LEU A 95 2.75 4.63 14.17
CA LEU A 95 4.05 5.14 13.75
C LEU A 95 4.10 6.67 13.80
N ASP A 96 3.03 7.34 13.39
CA ASP A 96 2.93 8.80 13.40
C ASP A 96 3.11 9.38 14.80
N LYS A 97 2.55 8.73 15.82
CA LYS A 97 2.72 9.13 17.23
C LYS A 97 4.15 9.02 17.75
N LEU A 98 5.03 8.31 17.03
CA LEU A 98 6.43 8.12 17.38
C LEU A 98 7.36 9.06 16.60
N LEU A 99 6.80 9.91 15.74
CA LEU A 99 7.51 10.89 14.92
C LEU A 99 7.23 12.31 15.45
N ASP A 100 8.29 13.05 15.72
CA ASP A 100 8.20 14.50 15.94
C ASP A 100 8.55 15.22 14.64
N PHE A 101 7.55 15.81 13.99
CA PHE A 101 7.72 16.55 12.73
C PHE A 101 8.39 17.90 12.91
N GLY A 102 8.29 18.51 14.10
CA GLY A 102 8.93 19.79 14.40
C GLY A 102 10.43 19.63 14.55
N GLN A 103 10.83 18.62 15.33
CA GLN A 103 12.25 18.32 15.55
C GLN A 103 12.86 17.35 14.53
N ARG A 104 12.03 16.73 13.67
CA ARG A 104 12.41 15.69 12.70
C ARG A 104 13.16 14.52 13.33
N VAL A 105 12.68 14.07 14.50
CA VAL A 105 13.25 12.96 15.25
C VAL A 105 12.26 11.83 15.48
N VAL A 106 12.79 10.62 15.64
CA VAL A 106 12.03 9.44 16.06
C VAL A 106 12.15 9.33 17.57
N LEU A 107 11.03 9.47 18.29
CA LEU A 107 10.99 9.54 19.75
C LEU A 107 11.43 8.22 20.41
N ASN A 108 10.78 7.11 20.05
CA ASN A 108 11.13 5.77 20.54
C ASN A 108 11.54 4.87 19.37
N LYS A 109 12.85 4.86 19.07
CA LYS A 109 13.41 4.13 17.93
C LYS A 109 13.11 2.63 17.98
N ALA A 110 13.20 1.99 19.14
CA ALA A 110 13.00 0.54 19.26
C ALA A 110 11.57 0.13 18.88
N VAL A 111 10.57 0.82 19.44
CA VAL A 111 9.15 0.57 19.13
C VAL A 111 8.84 0.96 17.68
N PHE A 112 9.39 2.09 17.22
CA PHE A 112 9.23 2.56 15.84
C PHE A 112 9.73 1.51 14.84
N TYR A 113 10.95 0.99 14.98
CA TYR A 113 11.50 0.01 14.04
C TYR A 113 10.74 -1.32 14.06
N SER A 114 10.20 -1.73 15.21
CA SER A 114 9.35 -2.92 15.30
C SER A 114 8.05 -2.74 14.51
N LEU A 115 7.32 -1.65 14.76
CA LEU A 115 6.09 -1.34 14.04
C LEU A 115 6.34 -1.08 12.55
N HIS A 116 7.44 -0.41 12.22
CA HIS A 116 7.82 -0.12 10.85
C HIS A 116 8.10 -1.40 10.07
N ARG A 117 8.74 -2.40 10.71
CA ARG A 117 8.94 -3.73 10.11
C ARG A 117 7.61 -4.43 9.82
N ILE A 118 6.64 -4.34 10.74
CA ILE A 118 5.29 -4.88 10.52
C ILE A 118 4.63 -4.17 9.32
N TYR A 119 4.76 -2.84 9.25
CA TYR A 119 4.24 -2.04 8.15
C TYR A 119 4.83 -2.47 6.80
N LEU A 120 6.15 -2.64 6.74
CA LEU A 120 6.85 -3.08 5.53
C LEU A 120 6.39 -4.47 5.07
N TRP A 121 6.40 -5.47 5.97
CA TRP A 121 5.93 -6.81 5.62
C TRP A 121 4.48 -6.84 5.16
N THR A 122 3.60 -6.11 5.84
CA THR A 122 2.18 -6.03 5.46
C THR A 122 2.04 -5.40 4.08
N SER A 123 2.78 -4.32 3.81
CA SER A 123 2.79 -3.66 2.49
C SER A 123 3.32 -4.59 1.39
N THR A 124 4.37 -5.38 1.67
CA THR A 124 4.89 -6.39 0.74
C THR A 124 3.86 -7.47 0.43
N VAL A 125 3.12 -7.96 1.44
CA VAL A 125 2.08 -8.97 1.22
C VAL A 125 0.94 -8.41 0.37
N ILE A 126 0.49 -7.18 0.62
CA ILE A 126 -0.49 -6.48 -0.23
C ILE A 126 0.02 -6.41 -1.67
N TRP A 127 1.25 -5.95 -1.87
CA TRP A 127 1.88 -5.83 -3.18
C TRP A 127 1.96 -7.19 -3.91
N LEU A 128 2.32 -8.27 -3.23
CA LEU A 128 2.34 -9.63 -3.79
C LEU A 128 0.95 -10.11 -4.21
N ILE A 129 -0.08 -9.86 -3.39
CA ILE A 129 -1.45 -10.24 -3.71
C ILE A 129 -1.95 -9.48 -4.93
N VAL A 130 -1.76 -8.15 -4.99
CA VAL A 130 -2.13 -7.35 -6.16
C VAL A 130 -1.40 -7.83 -7.41
N SER A 131 -0.09 -8.08 -7.31
CA SER A 131 0.72 -8.64 -8.41
C SER A 131 0.15 -9.97 -8.89
N GLY A 132 -0.21 -10.87 -7.96
CA GLY A 132 -0.84 -12.16 -8.27
C GLY A 132 -2.18 -12.02 -8.97
N ILE A 133 -3.06 -11.12 -8.51
CA ILE A 133 -4.34 -10.83 -9.17
C ILE A 133 -4.11 -10.37 -10.60
N LEU A 134 -3.22 -9.40 -10.82
CA LEU A 134 -2.93 -8.85 -12.14
C LEU A 134 -2.37 -9.92 -13.10
N LEU A 135 -1.37 -10.69 -12.65
CA LEU A 135 -0.77 -11.76 -13.46
C LEU A 135 -1.76 -12.83 -13.88
N LEU A 136 -2.61 -13.28 -12.95
CA LEU A 136 -3.60 -14.32 -13.22
C LEU A 136 -4.72 -13.85 -14.15
N MET A 137 -5.13 -12.58 -14.04
CA MET A 137 -6.13 -11.99 -14.91
C MET A 137 -5.62 -11.79 -16.34
N ILE A 138 -4.33 -11.50 -16.51
CA ILE A 138 -3.69 -11.43 -17.84
C ILE A 138 -3.69 -12.81 -18.50
N LYS A 139 -3.36 -13.87 -17.76
CA LYS A 139 -3.32 -15.26 -18.28
C LYS A 139 -4.69 -15.86 -18.58
N LYS A 140 -5.78 -15.27 -18.09
CA LYS A 140 -7.16 -15.76 -18.29
C LYS A 140 -7.77 -15.29 -19.62
N LYS A 141 -7.11 -14.38 -20.35
CA LYS A 141 -7.46 -14.00 -21.72
C LYS A 141 -6.86 -14.97 -22.71
#